data_AF-A0A426X2P1-F1
#
_entry.id   AF-A0A426X2P1-F1
#
_cell.length_a   1.000
_cell.length_b   1.000
_cell.length_c   1.000
_cell.angle_alpha   90.00
_cell.angle_beta   90.00
_cell.angle_gamma   90.00
#
_symmetry.space_group_name_H-M   'P 1'
#
loop_
_entity.id
_entity.type
_entity.pdbx_description
1 polymer ?
#
loop_
_entity_poly.entity_id
_entity_poly.type
_entity_poly.pdbx_seq_one_letter_code
_entity_poly.pdbx_strand_id
1 'polypeptide(L)'
;MHLASLHGYFAKTSLTLNPSGKRQLWHALAKTLAEKTAWAMAMDRGVDMVAVNAGLVTVPGISVTSPYLKGAQRMYEDGVLVTVDVGFLVDAHVAVYESPSAYGRYLCFSDAVCRPHDAVKLAQLLSPYDACPPPRF
;
A
#
# COMPACT_ATOMS: atom_id res chain seq x y z
N MET A 1 21.16 1.68 -3.34
CA MET A 1 19.95 1.53 -2.50
C MET A 1 19.95 2.63 -1.45
N HIS A 2 19.37 3.79 -1.74
CA HIS A 2 19.17 4.83 -0.72
C HIS A 2 17.81 4.57 -0.07
N LEU A 3 17.79 3.83 1.04
CA LEU A 3 16.67 3.93 1.97
C LEU A 3 16.71 5.35 2.53
N ALA A 4 15.88 6.22 1.97
CA ALA A 4 15.66 7.54 2.53
C ALA A 4 15.00 7.36 3.91
N SER A 5 15.78 7.58 4.96
CA SER A 5 15.26 7.87 6.30
C SER A 5 14.58 9.23 6.22
N LEU A 6 13.34 9.25 5.74
CA LEU A 6 12.51 10.44 5.78
C LEU A 6 12.05 10.62 7.23
N HIS A 7 12.70 11.54 7.93
CA HIS A 7 12.05 12.36 8.95
C HIS A 7 10.87 13.07 8.29
N GLY A 8 9.74 12.37 8.17
CA GLY A 8 8.58 12.78 7.40
C GLY A 8 7.32 12.62 8.25
N TYR A 9 6.70 13.75 8.55
CA TYR A 9 5.32 13.92 8.99
C TYR A 9 4.70 12.75 9.77
N PHE A 10 4.83 12.84 11.09
CA PHE A 10 3.98 12.10 12.03
C PHE A 10 2.54 12.62 11.88
N ALA A 11 1.79 12.11 10.88
CA ALA A 11 0.35 12.08 10.99
C ALA A 11 0.05 11.07 12.11
N LYS A 12 0.04 11.57 13.35
CA LYS A 12 -0.51 10.85 14.51
C LYS A 12 -2.01 10.79 14.31
N THR A 13 -2.48 10.04 13.32
CA THR A 13 -3.90 9.77 13.15
C THR A 13 -4.26 8.76 14.23
N SER A 14 -4.47 9.28 15.44
CA SER A 14 -5.36 8.65 16.40
C SER A 14 -6.71 8.63 15.71
N LEU A 15 -7.00 7.55 14.96
CA LEU A 15 -8.33 7.28 14.46
C LEU A 15 -9.18 6.92 15.68
N THR A 16 -9.66 7.94 16.40
CA THR A 16 -10.80 7.78 17.30
C THR A 16 -12.01 7.46 16.43
N LEU A 17 -12.25 6.17 16.24
CA LEU A 17 -13.39 5.63 15.52
C LEU A 17 -14.65 5.95 16.33
N ASN A 18 -15.31 7.06 15.98
CA ASN A 18 -16.60 7.42 16.54
C ASN A 18 -17.69 6.65 15.77
N PRO A 19 -18.46 5.75 16.41
CA PRO A 19 -19.34 4.79 15.72
C PRO A 19 -20.64 5.39 15.15
N SER A 20 -20.89 6.69 15.28
CA SER A 20 -22.19 7.31 15.00
C SER A 20 -22.33 8.01 13.63
N GLY A 21 -21.50 7.71 12.63
CA GLY A 21 -21.81 8.15 11.25
C GLY A 21 -20.66 8.32 10.25
N LYS A 22 -19.55 7.60 10.37
CA LYS A 22 -18.34 7.87 9.55
C LYS A 22 -17.77 6.60 8.91
N ARG A 23 -17.78 6.58 7.57
CA ARG A 23 -16.92 5.85 6.61
C ARG A 23 -16.35 4.50 7.07
N GLN A 24 -16.89 3.41 6.53
CA GLN A 24 -16.47 2.03 6.81
C GLN A 24 -15.07 1.71 6.22
N LEU A 25 -14.00 2.00 6.96
CA LEU A 25 -12.61 1.63 6.65
C LEU A 25 -12.19 0.31 7.32
N TRP A 26 -13.06 -0.71 7.27
CA TRP A 26 -12.85 -1.98 7.96
C TRP A 26 -11.53 -2.67 7.59
N HIS A 27 -11.13 -2.59 6.32
CA HIS A 27 -9.86 -3.17 5.87
C HIS A 27 -8.66 -2.48 6.53
N ALA A 28 -8.63 -1.14 6.58
CA ALA A 28 -7.55 -0.40 7.22
C ALA A 28 -7.51 -0.65 8.74
N LEU A 29 -8.68 -0.73 9.38
CA LEU A 29 -8.79 -1.09 10.79
C LEU A 29 -8.26 -2.49 11.06
N ALA A 30 -8.68 -3.48 10.27
CA ALA A 30 -8.25 -4.86 10.41
C ALA A 30 -6.74 -4.99 10.23
N LYS A 31 -6.14 -4.34 9.22
CA LYS A 31 -4.69 -4.31 9.00
C LYS A 31 -3.94 -3.66 10.17
N THR A 32 -4.46 -2.55 10.69
CA THR A 32 -3.86 -1.86 11.85
C THR A 32 -3.89 -2.74 13.12
N LEU A 33 -5.00 -3.44 13.36
CA LEU A 33 -5.13 -4.35 14.50
C LEU A 33 -4.19 -5.55 14.34
N ALA A 34 -4.13 -6.14 13.14
CA ALA A 34 -3.24 -7.25 12.84
C ALA A 34 -1.76 -6.89 13.08
N GLU A 35 -1.31 -5.71 12.62
CA GLU A 35 0.07 -5.24 12.85
C GLU A 35 0.35 -5.08 14.35
N LYS A 36 -0.55 -4.46 15.10
CA LYS A 36 -0.41 -4.30 16.57
C LYS A 36 -0.30 -5.65 17.28
N THR A 37 -1.17 -6.60 16.93
CA THR A 37 -1.15 -7.94 17.52
C THR A 37 0.11 -8.72 17.14
N ALA A 38 0.57 -8.59 15.89
CA ALA A 38 1.82 -9.20 15.45
C ALA A 38 3.02 -8.67 16.23
N TRP A 39 3.12 -7.35 16.44
CA TRP A 39 4.17 -6.74 17.25
C TRP A 39 4.15 -7.21 18.71
N ALA A 40 2.98 -7.26 19.34
CA ALA A 40 2.85 -7.76 20.71
C ALA A 40 3.36 -9.21 20.81
N MET A 41 2.92 -10.07 19.89
CA MET A 41 3.38 -11.46 19.85
C MET A 41 4.87 -11.60 19.55
N ALA A 42 5.44 -10.75 18.71
CA ALA A 42 6.87 -10.78 18.41
C ALA A 42 7.70 -10.40 19.63
N MET A 43 7.30 -9.36 20.35
CA MET A 43 7.93 -8.94 21.62
C MET A 43 7.81 -10.05 22.69
N ASP A 44 6.63 -10.65 22.84
CA ASP A 44 6.40 -11.71 23.83
C ASP A 44 7.23 -12.97 23.56
N ARG A 45 7.52 -13.26 22.29
CA ARG A 45 8.25 -14.47 21.87
C ARG A 45 9.73 -14.23 21.59
N GLY A 46 10.22 -12.99 21.71
CA GLY A 46 11.59 -12.64 21.36
C GLY A 46 11.92 -12.85 19.88
N VAL A 47 10.94 -12.67 18.99
CA VAL A 47 11.11 -12.77 17.54
C VAL A 47 11.50 -11.41 16.99
N ASP A 48 12.59 -11.35 16.23
CA ASP A 48 12.94 -10.15 15.48
C ASP A 48 11.93 -9.96 14.34
N MET A 49 11.26 -8.80 14.35
CA MET A 49 10.16 -8.50 13.46
C MET A 49 10.41 -7.16 12.80
N VAL A 50 10.15 -7.11 11.49
CA VAL A 50 10.06 -5.88 10.71
C VAL A 50 8.73 -5.85 9.98
N ALA A 51 8.06 -4.71 9.97
CA ALA A 51 6.81 -4.53 9.23
C ALA A 51 7.02 -3.70 7.96
N VAL A 52 6.52 -4.18 6.83
CA VAL A 52 6.51 -3.42 5.56
C VAL A 52 5.06 -3.10 5.21
N ASN A 53 4.74 -1.81 5.24
CA ASN A 53 3.41 -1.27 4.99
C ASN A 53 3.34 -0.68 3.59
N ALA A 54 2.72 -1.42 2.69
CA ALA A 54 2.61 -1.08 1.27
C ALA A 54 1.50 -0.05 0.98
N GLY A 55 1.72 0.76 -0.05
CA GLY A 55 0.64 1.47 -0.75
C GLY A 55 -0.29 0.53 -1.52
N LEU A 56 -1.17 1.08 -2.34
CA LEU A 56 -2.05 0.29 -3.21
C LEU A 56 -1.20 -0.48 -4.24
N VAL A 57 -1.23 -1.81 -4.17
CA VAL A 57 -0.42 -2.65 -5.06
C VAL A 57 -0.98 -2.61 -6.48
N THR A 58 -0.15 -2.23 -7.44
CA THR A 58 -0.44 -2.27 -8.87
C THR A 58 0.20 -3.52 -9.47
N VAL A 59 -0.55 -4.22 -10.31
CA VAL A 59 -0.10 -5.44 -11.00
C VAL A 59 -0.54 -5.34 -12.45
N PRO A 60 0.32 -5.65 -13.43
CA PRO A 60 -0.10 -5.75 -14.83
C PRO A 60 -1.28 -6.71 -14.99
N GLY A 61 -2.38 -6.24 -15.60
CA GLY A 61 -3.57 -7.06 -15.84
C GLY A 61 -4.54 -7.19 -14.67
N ILE A 62 -4.34 -6.46 -13.56
CA ILE A 62 -5.37 -6.37 -12.52
C ILE A 62 -6.55 -5.54 -13.04
N SER A 63 -7.72 -6.15 -13.12
CA SER A 63 -8.94 -5.45 -13.51
C SER A 63 -9.45 -4.58 -12.37
N VAL A 64 -9.94 -3.38 -12.69
CA VAL A 64 -10.75 -2.51 -11.81
C VAL A 64 -11.94 -3.21 -11.13
N THR A 65 -12.41 -4.34 -11.66
CA THR A 65 -13.46 -5.16 -11.01
C THR A 65 -12.97 -5.97 -9.82
N SER A 66 -11.65 -6.06 -9.62
CA SER A 66 -11.05 -6.74 -8.48
C SER A 66 -11.56 -6.13 -7.17
N PRO A 67 -12.03 -6.94 -6.21
CA PRO A 67 -12.46 -6.45 -4.90
C PRO A 67 -11.36 -5.67 -4.16
N TYR A 68 -10.09 -5.90 -4.52
CA TYR A 68 -8.94 -5.16 -4.03
C TYR A 68 -8.97 -3.67 -4.40
N LEU A 69 -9.48 -3.33 -5.59
CA LEU A 69 -9.49 -1.97 -6.12
C LEU A 69 -10.79 -1.20 -5.86
N LYS A 70 -11.84 -1.89 -5.36
CA LYS A 70 -13.14 -1.26 -5.03
C LYS A 70 -13.04 -0.14 -3.99
N GLY A 71 -11.94 -0.08 -3.23
CA GLY A 71 -11.65 0.99 -2.27
C GLY A 71 -10.79 2.13 -2.83
N ALA A 72 -10.17 1.98 -4.00
CA ALA A 72 -9.14 2.93 -4.49
C ALA A 72 -9.71 4.33 -4.74
N GLN A 73 -10.90 4.43 -5.32
CA GLN A 73 -11.58 5.72 -5.50
C GLN A 73 -11.81 6.43 -4.16
N ARG A 74 -12.21 5.67 -3.13
CA ARG A 74 -12.43 6.22 -1.79
C ARG A 74 -11.14 6.63 -1.11
N MET A 75 -10.06 5.89 -1.34
CA MET A 75 -8.73 6.23 -0.82
C MET A 75 -8.20 7.53 -1.43
N TYR A 76 -8.59 7.85 -2.67
CA TYR A 76 -8.22 9.09 -3.35
C TYR A 76 -9.19 10.28 -3.08
N GLU A 77 -10.24 10.11 -2.28
CA GLU A 77 -11.22 11.20 -1.98
C GLU A 77 -10.56 12.44 -1.38
N ASP A 78 -9.53 12.25 -0.53
CA ASP A 78 -8.77 13.33 0.10
C ASP A 78 -7.60 13.82 -0.80
N GLY A 79 -7.53 13.37 -2.06
CA GLY A 79 -6.61 13.86 -3.09
C GLY A 79 -5.20 13.25 -3.07
N VAL A 80 -4.94 12.26 -2.20
CA VAL A 80 -3.63 11.61 -2.11
C VAL A 80 -3.79 10.10 -2.02
N LEU A 81 -3.16 9.37 -2.95
CA LEU A 81 -3.10 7.91 -2.95
C LEU A 81 -1.68 7.46 -3.33
N VAL A 82 -1.05 6.63 -2.50
CA VAL A 82 0.24 6.01 -2.85
C VAL A 82 0.03 4.63 -3.47
N THR A 83 0.82 4.31 -4.49
CA THR A 83 0.80 3.00 -5.15
C THR A 83 2.17 2.36 -5.13
N VAL A 84 2.20 1.04 -5.28
CA VAL A 84 3.44 0.27 -5.32
C VAL A 84 3.35 -0.80 -6.38
N ASP A 85 4.35 -0.88 -7.25
CA ASP A 85 4.50 -2.02 -8.14
C ASP A 85 4.80 -3.30 -7.33
N VAL A 86 4.22 -4.43 -7.75
CA VAL A 86 4.41 -5.71 -7.04
C VAL A 86 5.87 -6.17 -7.03
N GLY A 87 6.63 -5.93 -8.10
CA GLY A 87 8.06 -6.26 -8.15
C GLY A 87 8.83 -5.45 -7.13
N PHE A 88 8.61 -4.14 -7.08
CA PHE A 88 9.21 -3.26 -6.07
C PHE A 88 8.87 -3.69 -4.64
N LEU A 89 7.61 -4.10 -4.40
CA LEU A 89 7.19 -4.58 -3.09
C LEU A 89 7.91 -5.86 -2.67
N VAL A 90 8.09 -6.80 -3.60
CA VAL A 90 8.84 -8.04 -3.36
C VAL A 90 10.30 -7.73 -3.05
N ASP A 91 10.94 -6.90 -3.86
CA ASP A 91 12.34 -6.48 -3.66
C ASP A 91 12.53 -5.80 -2.31
N ALA A 92 11.59 -4.96 -1.89
CA ALA A 92 11.62 -4.31 -0.59
C ALA A 92 11.54 -5.31 0.58
N HIS A 93 10.70 -6.35 0.48
CA HIS A 93 10.62 -7.39 1.50
C HIS A 93 11.91 -8.22 1.57
N VAL A 94 12.47 -8.59 0.41
CA VAL A 94 13.76 -9.33 0.36
C VAL A 94 14.87 -8.48 0.97
N ALA A 95 14.98 -7.22 0.58
CA ALA A 95 16.02 -6.32 1.08
C ALA A 95 15.93 -6.09 2.60
N VAL A 96 14.72 -5.98 3.14
CA VAL A 96 14.50 -5.86 4.59
C VAL A 96 14.86 -7.15 5.31
N TYR A 97 14.48 -8.31 4.76
CA TYR A 97 14.78 -9.60 5.36
C TYR A 97 16.29 -9.91 5.38
N GLU A 98 17.00 -9.57 4.31
CA GLU A 98 18.44 -9.84 4.18
C GLU A 98 19.31 -8.85 4.98
N SER A 99 18.77 -7.71 5.40
CA SER A 99 19.51 -6.66 6.10
C SER A 99 19.50 -6.87 7.62
N PRO A 100 20.63 -7.22 8.26
CA PRO A 100 20.68 -7.44 9.72
C PRO A 100 20.44 -6.18 10.55
N SER A 101 20.48 -5.00 9.92
CA SER A 101 20.20 -3.71 10.53
C SER A 101 18.79 -3.20 10.26
N ALA A 102 17.94 -3.97 9.57
CA ALA A 102 16.55 -3.58 9.37
C ALA A 102 15.77 -3.75 10.68
N TYR A 103 15.01 -2.72 11.06
CA TYR A 103 14.20 -2.76 12.27
C TYR A 103 12.97 -1.88 12.14
N GLY A 104 11.94 -2.19 12.92
CA GLY A 104 10.75 -1.36 13.01
C GLY A 104 9.86 -1.47 11.78
N ARG A 105 9.49 -0.33 11.19
CA ARG A 105 8.40 -0.26 10.20
C ARG A 105 8.77 0.61 9.01
N TYR A 106 8.52 0.10 7.81
CA TYR A 106 8.80 0.77 6.55
C TYR A 106 7.52 1.03 5.78
N LEU A 107 7.41 2.20 5.15
CA LEU A 107 6.40 2.48 4.15
C LEU A 107 6.96 2.14 2.77
N CYS A 108 6.24 1.34 1.99
CA CYS A 108 6.67 0.88 0.68
C CYS A 108 5.72 1.40 -0.40
N PHE A 109 6.20 2.33 -1.22
CA PHE A 109 5.50 2.89 -2.36
C PHE A 109 6.49 3.31 -3.45
N SER A 110 6.06 3.22 -4.70
CA SER A 110 6.85 3.62 -5.87
C SER A 110 6.30 4.88 -6.53
N ASP A 111 5.02 5.19 -6.33
CA ASP A 111 4.39 6.36 -6.92
C ASP A 111 3.36 7.00 -5.97
N ALA A 112 3.15 8.31 -6.13
CA ALA A 112 2.21 9.11 -5.36
C ALA A 112 1.25 9.84 -6.30
N VAL A 113 -0.01 9.44 -6.25
CA VAL A 113 -1.11 10.05 -6.99
C VAL A 113 -1.63 11.23 -6.17
N CYS A 114 -1.18 12.43 -6.54
CA CYS A 114 -1.54 13.68 -5.84
C CYS A 114 -2.28 14.67 -6.73
N ARG A 115 -2.30 14.44 -8.05
CA ARG A 115 -2.92 15.34 -9.03
C ARG A 115 -3.95 14.59 -9.87
N PRO A 116 -4.99 15.28 -10.40
CA PRO A 116 -5.99 14.64 -11.24
C PRO A 116 -5.41 13.87 -12.44
N HIS A 117 -4.33 14.37 -13.03
CA HIS A 117 -3.67 13.68 -14.15
C HIS A 117 -2.99 12.38 -13.75
N ASP A 118 -2.48 12.28 -12.52
CA ASP A 118 -1.89 11.04 -11.99
C ASP A 118 -3.00 10.00 -11.76
N ALA A 119 -4.17 10.44 -11.30
CA ALA A 119 -5.32 9.57 -11.11
C ALA A 119 -5.83 9.01 -12.44
N VAL A 120 -5.84 9.82 -13.50
CA VAL A 120 -6.19 9.35 -14.86
C VAL A 120 -5.18 8.32 -15.36
N LYS A 121 -3.87 8.57 -15.19
CA LYS A 121 -2.83 7.60 -15.55
C LYS A 121 -2.99 6.29 -14.79
N LEU A 122 -3.27 6.34 -13.48
CA LEU A 122 -3.55 5.16 -12.68
C LEU A 122 -4.79 4.41 -13.20
N ALA A 123 -5.88 5.13 -13.50
CA ALA A 123 -7.09 4.51 -14.04
C ALA A 123 -6.87 3.85 -15.41
N GLN A 124 -6.02 4.44 -16.26
CA GLN A 124 -5.62 3.83 -17.54
C GLN A 124 -4.80 2.55 -17.33
N LEU A 125 -3.88 2.55 -16.36
CA LEU A 125 -3.07 1.38 -16.00
C LEU A 125 -3.91 0.22 -15.44
N LEU A 126 -4.99 0.53 -14.72
CA LEU A 126 -5.90 -0.45 -14.10
C LEU A 126 -7.05 -0.86 -15.03
N SER A 127 -7.24 -0.16 -16.15
CA SER A 127 -8.20 -0.55 -17.17
C SER A 127 -7.63 -1.75 -17.93
N PRO A 128 -8.43 -2.76 -18.28
CA PRO A 128 -7.98 -3.78 -19.20
C PRO A 128 -7.56 -3.07 -20.49
N TYR A 129 -6.26 -3.05 -20.76
CA TYR A 129 -5.76 -2.69 -22.08
C TYR A 129 -6.48 -3.63 -23.06
N ASP A 130 -7.28 -3.07 -23.97
CA ASP A 130 -7.81 -3.82 -25.10
C ASP A 130 -6.63 -4.58 -25.69
N ALA A 131 -6.67 -5.91 -25.57
CA ALA A 131 -5.70 -6.75 -26.23
C ALA A 131 -5.80 -6.44 -27.72
N CYS A 132 -4.89 -5.60 -28.24
CA CYS A 132 -4.75 -5.38 -29.66
C CYS A 132 -4.43 -6.76 -30.25
N PRO A 133 -5.33 -7.39 -31.03
CA PRO A 133 -5.01 -8.67 -31.61
C PRO A 133 -3.83 -8.47 -32.56
N PRO A 134 -2.82 -9.37 -32.55
CA PRO A 134 -1.69 -9.25 -33.47
C PRO A 134 -2.21 -9.21 -34.93
N PRO A 135 -1.60 -8.42 -35.82
CA PRO A 135 -1.99 -8.40 -37.22
C PRO A 135 -1.90 -9.82 -37.77
N ARG A 136 -3.02 -10.33 -38.26
CA ARG A 136 -3.07 -11.58 -39.00
C ARG A 136 -2.38 -11.33 -40.33
N PHE A 137 -1.20 -11.91 -40.52
CA PHE A 137 -0.57 -12.06 -41.82
C PHE A 137 -1.28 -13.17 -42.62
#